data_AF-A0A2V6MEI1-F1
#
_entry.id   AF-A0A2V6MEI1-F1
#
_cell.length_a   1.000
_cell.length_b   1.000
_cell.length_c   1.000
_cell.angle_alpha   90.00
_cell.angle_beta   90.00
_cell.angle_gamma   90.00
#
_symmetry.space_group_name_H-M   'P 1'
#
loop_
_entity.id
_entity.type
_entity.pdbx_description
1 polymer ?
#
loop_
_entity_poly.entity_id
_entity_poly.type
_entity_poly.pdbx_seq_one_letter_code
_entity_poly.pdbx_strand_id
1 'polypeptide(L)'
;ELIEICTERDHREPELFALLRRAFGYLDANNPNARAVAHFETELARIAGVHDVRRLKANPAFALGNLFGRLPLSRTPLLKALVPNKETKPKLRTEA
;
A
#
# COMPACT_ATOMS: atom_id res chain seq x y z
N GLU A 1 9.71 1.94 5.87
CA GLU A 1 10.25 2.31 4.53
C GLU A 1 9.52 3.43 3.80
N LEU A 2 8.32 3.26 3.21
CA LEU A 2 7.73 4.33 2.37
C LEU A 2 7.57 5.65 3.13
N ILE A 3 7.05 5.60 4.35
CA ILE A 3 6.88 6.79 5.20
C ILE A 3 8.22 7.43 5.54
N GLU A 4 9.26 6.65 5.83
CA GLU A 4 10.60 7.17 6.09
C GLU A 4 11.19 7.92 4.88
N ILE A 5 10.80 7.53 3.66
CA ILE A 5 11.19 8.23 2.43
C ILE A 5 10.41 9.54 2.27
N CYS A 6 9.13 9.54 2.66
CA CYS A 6 8.19 10.63 2.40
C CYS A 6 8.15 11.71 3.48
N THR A 7 8.79 11.49 4.64
CA THR A 7 8.72 12.41 5.78
C THR A 7 10.07 12.79 6.33
N GLU A 8 10.24 14.06 6.65
CA GLU A 8 11.37 14.55 7.46
C GLU A 8 11.04 14.52 8.96
N ARG A 9 12.04 14.78 9.81
CA ARG A 9 11.79 14.95 11.25
C ARG A 9 10.86 16.14 11.47
N ASP A 10 9.95 16.03 12.43
CA ASP A 10 8.94 17.04 12.76
C ASP A 10 7.94 17.37 11.63
N HIS A 11 7.76 16.47 10.66
CA HIS A 11 6.78 16.64 9.60
C HIS A 11 5.34 16.67 10.15
N ARG A 12 4.74 17.87 10.17
CA ARG A 12 3.39 18.11 10.71
C ARG A 12 2.33 17.92 9.63
N GLU A 13 2.01 16.66 9.35
CA GLU A 13 0.90 16.26 8.48
C GLU A 13 -0.12 15.45 9.28
N PRO A 14 -1.17 16.09 9.85
CA PRO A 14 -2.18 15.38 10.63
C PRO A 14 -2.93 14.32 9.80
N GLU A 15 -3.08 14.56 8.49
CA GLU A 15 -3.70 13.62 7.56
C GLU A 15 -2.86 12.36 7.38
N LEU A 16 -1.53 12.50 7.35
CA LEU A 16 -0.62 11.37 7.27
C LEU A 16 -0.69 10.51 8.54
N PHE A 17 -0.72 11.14 9.71
CA PHE A 17 -0.90 10.43 10.98
C PHE A 17 -2.24 9.66 11.00
N ALA A 18 -3.32 10.30 10.54
CA ALA A 18 -4.63 9.65 10.43
C ALA A 18 -4.60 8.47 9.43
N LEU A 19 -3.93 8.62 8.29
CA LEU A 19 -3.74 7.53 7.32
C LEU A 19 -3.01 6.34 7.95
N LEU A 20 -1.93 6.58 8.70
CA LEU A 20 -1.18 5.52 9.37
C LEU A 20 -2.03 4.79 10.42
N ARG A 21 -2.77 5.54 11.23
CA ARG A 21 -3.70 4.93 12.20
C ARG A 21 -4.73 4.02 11.53
N ARG A 22 -5.30 4.45 10.39
CA ARG A 22 -6.24 3.62 9.61
C ARG A 22 -5.56 2.39 9.01
N ALA A 23 -4.33 2.53 8.53
CA ALA A 23 -3.56 1.43 7.95
C ALA A 23 -3.25 0.34 8.99
N PHE A 24 -2.77 0.72 10.18
CA PHE A 24 -2.55 -0.23 11.27
C PHE A 24 -3.85 -0.86 11.74
N GLY A 25 -4.91 -0.07 11.96
CA GLY A 25 -6.22 -0.62 12.34
C GLY A 25 -6.80 -1.60 11.30
N TYR A 26 -6.49 -1.41 10.01
CA TYR A 26 -6.86 -2.39 8.99
C TYR A 26 -6.09 -3.70 9.16
N LEU A 27 -4.77 -3.63 9.35
CA LEU A 27 -3.90 -4.79 9.52
C LEU A 27 -4.17 -5.56 10.81
N ASP A 28 -4.64 -4.89 11.86
CA ASP A 28 -5.06 -5.54 13.11
C ASP A 28 -6.30 -6.42 12.90
N ALA A 29 -7.15 -6.09 11.94
CA ALA A 29 -8.42 -6.78 11.69
C ALA A 29 -8.44 -7.65 10.42
N ASN A 30 -7.45 -7.52 9.52
CA ASN A 30 -7.48 -8.13 8.19
C ASN A 30 -6.10 -8.63 7.75
N ASN A 31 -6.10 -9.70 6.96
CA ASN A 31 -4.88 -10.13 6.29
C ASN A 31 -4.41 -9.11 5.24
N PRO A 32 -3.10 -8.80 5.18
CA PRO A 32 -2.56 -7.92 4.17
C PRO A 32 -2.81 -8.49 2.77
N ASN A 33 -3.09 -7.61 1.82
CA ASN A 33 -3.33 -7.97 0.43
C ASN A 33 -2.92 -6.82 -0.49
N ALA A 34 -2.74 -7.11 -1.79
CA ALA A 34 -2.28 -6.13 -2.76
C ALA A 34 -3.21 -4.91 -2.88
N ARG A 35 -4.52 -5.07 -2.64
CA ARG A 35 -5.50 -3.97 -2.67
C ARG A 35 -5.29 -3.00 -1.50
N ALA A 36 -4.97 -3.51 -0.31
CA ALA A 36 -4.65 -2.67 0.85
C ALA A 36 -3.40 -1.82 0.61
N VAL A 37 -2.35 -2.40 0.00
CA VAL A 37 -1.13 -1.66 -0.39
C VAL A 37 -1.46 -0.56 -1.40
N ALA A 38 -2.19 -0.89 -2.47
CA ALA A 38 -2.57 0.09 -3.50
C ALA A 38 -3.45 1.21 -2.92
N HIS A 39 -4.36 0.89 -1.99
CA HIS A 39 -5.19 1.88 -1.30
C HIS A 39 -4.33 2.84 -0.48
N PHE A 40 -3.40 2.31 0.31
CA PHE A 40 -2.49 3.12 1.11
C PHE A 40 -1.67 4.09 0.25
N GLU A 41 -1.10 3.61 -0.86
CA GLU A 41 -0.33 4.44 -1.79
C GLU A 41 -1.20 5.51 -2.47
N THR A 42 -2.45 5.18 -2.79
CA THR A 42 -3.40 6.16 -3.37
C THR A 42 -3.71 7.30 -2.40
N GLU A 43 -4.00 6.96 -1.14
CA GLU A 43 -4.27 7.96 -0.11
C GLU A 43 -3.04 8.80 0.21
N LEU A 44 -1.85 8.19 0.27
CA LEU A 44 -0.61 8.92 0.47
C LEU A 44 -0.33 9.89 -0.69
N ALA A 45 -0.54 9.46 -1.93
CA ALA A 45 -0.35 10.31 -3.10
C ALA A 45 -1.35 11.47 -3.15
N ARG A 46 -2.57 11.28 -2.61
CA ARG A 46 -3.55 12.36 -2.41
C ARG A 46 -3.08 13.38 -1.38
N ILE A 47 -2.65 12.92 -0.21
CA ILE A 47 -2.16 13.79 0.87
C ILE A 47 -0.94 14.59 0.37
N ALA A 48 -0.03 13.93 -0.35
CA ALA A 48 1.13 14.57 -0.96
C ALA A 48 0.80 15.48 -2.17
N GLY A 49 -0.47 15.61 -2.56
CA GLY A 49 -0.93 16.50 -3.63
C GLY A 49 -0.55 16.05 -5.05
N VAL A 50 -0.06 14.83 -5.23
CA VAL A 50 0.41 14.29 -6.53
C VAL A 50 -0.56 13.31 -7.18
N HIS A 51 -1.72 13.09 -6.57
CA HIS A 51 -2.77 12.26 -7.14
C HIS A 51 -4.17 12.81 -6.84
N ASP A 52 -4.97 12.97 -7.90
CA ASP A 52 -6.39 13.28 -7.82
C ASP A 52 -7.14 12.25 -8.66
N VAL A 53 -7.91 11.39 -8.00
CA VAL A 53 -8.68 10.32 -8.64
C VAL A 53 -9.67 10.84 -9.70
N ARG A 54 -10.07 12.12 -9.64
CA ARG A 54 -10.98 12.73 -10.62
C ARG A 54 -10.27 13.35 -11.83
N ARG A 55 -8.97 13.66 -11.73
CA ARG A 55 -8.24 14.44 -12.75
C ARG A 55 -6.97 13.77 -13.26
N LEU A 56 -6.30 12.97 -12.44
CA LEU A 56 -5.02 12.35 -12.74
C LEU A 56 -5.20 10.84 -12.94
N LYS A 57 -4.92 10.37 -14.17
CA LYS A 57 -4.86 8.93 -14.51
C LYS A 57 -3.51 8.28 -14.17
N ALA A 58 -2.58 9.03 -13.57
CA ALA A 58 -1.26 8.53 -13.23
C ALA A 58 -1.34 7.47 -12.12
N ASN A 59 -0.55 6.40 -12.26
CA ASN A 59 -0.44 5.37 -11.22
C ASN A 59 0.09 6.01 -9.92
N PRO A 60 -0.60 5.89 -8.77
CA PRO A 60 -0.19 6.53 -7.52
C PRO A 60 1.23 6.19 -7.09
N ALA A 61 1.64 4.92 -7.21
CA ALA A 61 2.99 4.51 -6.85
C ALA A 61 4.04 5.18 -7.74
N PHE A 62 3.76 5.34 -9.03
CA PHE A 62 4.64 6.05 -9.94
C PHE A 62 4.72 7.55 -9.60
N ALA A 63 3.60 8.18 -9.27
CA ALA A 63 3.57 9.58 -8.85
C ALA A 63 4.37 9.81 -7.56
N LEU A 64 4.23 8.91 -6.57
CA LEU A 64 5.04 8.92 -5.34
C LEU A 64 6.53 8.73 -5.65
N GLY A 65 6.87 7.78 -6.53
CA GLY A 65 8.25 7.56 -6.96
C GLY A 65 8.87 8.79 -7.62
N ASN A 66 8.10 9.51 -8.44
CA ASN A 66 8.57 10.76 -9.06
C ASN A 66 8.73 11.88 -8.04
N LEU A 67 7.80 12.02 -7.09
CA LEU A 67 7.83 13.06 -6.07
C LEU A 67 9.03 12.87 -5.12
N PHE A 68 9.26 11.64 -4.66
CA PHE A 68 10.27 11.34 -3.63
C PHE A 68 11.57 10.75 -4.21
N GLY A 69 11.69 10.71 -5.54
CA GLY A 69 12.85 10.18 -6.27
C GLY A 69 12.97 8.65 -6.31
N ARG A 70 12.26 7.91 -5.44
CA ARG A 70 12.24 6.44 -5.44
C ARG A 70 11.02 5.88 -4.70
N LEU A 71 10.78 4.59 -4.93
CA LEU A 71 9.93 3.76 -4.07
C LEU A 71 10.79 2.82 -3.20
N PRO A 72 10.25 2.28 -2.10
CA PRO A 72 10.90 1.24 -1.31
C PRO A 72 11.30 0.04 -2.16
N LEU A 73 12.51 -0.48 -1.97
CA LEU A 73 12.99 -1.68 -2.67
C LEU A 73 12.15 -2.92 -2.29
N SER A 74 11.63 -2.94 -1.07
CA SER A 74 10.76 -4.00 -0.56
C SER A 74 9.36 -4.03 -1.20
N ARG A 75 8.96 -2.99 -1.93
CA ARG A 75 7.62 -2.91 -2.54
C ARG A 75 7.36 -4.05 -3.52
N THR A 76 8.27 -4.28 -4.46
CA THR A 76 8.12 -5.33 -5.49
C THR A 76 8.02 -6.74 -4.89
N PRO A 77 8.94 -7.17 -4.00
CA PRO A 77 8.80 -8.48 -3.37
C PRO A 77 7.57 -8.59 -2.47
N LEU A 78 7.17 -7.52 -1.77
CA LEU A 78 5.93 -7.49 -1.00
C LEU A 78 4.71 -7.74 -1.90
N LEU A 79 4.58 -7.02 -3.01
CA LEU A 79 3.45 -7.21 -3.93
C LEU A 79 3.42 -8.61 -4.53
N LYS A 80 4.59 -9.22 -4.83
CA LYS A 80 4.68 -10.61 -5.27
C LYS A 80 4.19 -11.59 -4.19
N ALA A 81 4.56 -11.38 -2.93
CA ALA A 81 4.11 -12.21 -1.81
C ALA A 81 2.60 -12.08 -1.53
N LEU A 82 1.99 -10.95 -1.89
CA LEU A 82 0.56 -10.67 -1.72
C LEU A 82 -0.30 -11.09 -2.91
N VAL A 83 0.28 -11.62 -3.99
CA VAL A 83 -0.49 -12.26 -5.05
C VAL A 83 -1.14 -13.51 -4.47
N PRO A 84 -2.47 -13.66 -4.51
CA PRO A 84 -3.11 -14.85 -3.97
C PRO A 84 -2.57 -16.08 -4.69
N ASN A 85 -1.98 -17.00 -3.93
CA ASN A 85 -1.56 -18.28 -4.47
C ASN A 85 -2.84 -19.04 -4.85
N LYS A 86 -3.13 -19.16 -6.14
CA LYS A 86 -4.22 -20.00 -6.64
C LYS A 86 -3.82 -21.46 -6.45
N GLU A 87 -3.83 -21.98 -5.23
CA GLU A 87 -3.89 -23.41 -4.87
C GLU A 87 -3.64 -23.54 -3.36
N THR A 88 -4.67 -23.87 -2.58
CA THR A 88 -4.82 -25.26 -2.14
C THR A 88 -6.30 -25.52 -1.83
N LYS A 89 -7.03 -26.06 -2.82
CA LYS A 89 -8.25 -26.81 -2.49
C LYS A 89 -7.77 -28.09 -1.79
N PRO A 90 -8.24 -28.42 -0.57
CA PRO A 90 -7.97 -29.72 0.00
C PRO A 90 -8.61 -30.77 -0.93
N LYS A 91 -7.79 -31.65 -1.52
CA LYS A 91 -8.30 -32.88 -2.13
C LYS A 91 -8.87 -33.71 -0.98
N LEU A 92 -10.19 -33.68 -0.85
CA LEU A 92 -10.91 -34.64 -0.02
C LEU A 92 -10.60 -36.02 -0.61
N ARG A 93 -9.72 -36.78 0.06
CA ARG A 93 -9.61 -38.22 -0.18
C ARG A 93 -10.90 -38.83 0.33
N THR A 94 -11.81 -39.12 -0.58
CA THR A 94 -12.89 -40.06 -0.30
C THR A 94 -12.27 -41.45 -0.39
N GLU A 95 -11.96 -42.05 0.75
CA GLU A 95 -11.77 -43.49 0.89
C GLU A 95 -13.14 -44.10 1.22
N ALA A 96 -13.66 -44.93 0.31
CA ALA A 96 -14.61 -46.02 0.56
C ALA A 96 -14.62 -46.95 -0.66
#